data_AF-A0A561T996-F1
#
_entry.id   AF-A0A561T996-F1
#
_cell.length_a   1.000
_cell.length_b   1.000
_cell.length_c   1.000
_cell.angle_alpha   90.00
_cell.angle_beta   90.00
_cell.angle_gamma   90.00
#
_symmetry.space_group_name_H-M   'P 1'
#
loop_
_entity.id
_entity.type
_entity.pdbx_description
1 polymer ?
#
loop_
_entity_poly.entity_id
_entity_poly.type
_entity_poly.pdbx_seq_one_letter_code
_entity_poly.pdbx_strand_id
1 'polypeptide(L)'
;MAAWAGAGEVGWCAAVGGARPGLVEPAGDGTSPRRRASGEARPTLAAWAAGQAWIADAGAVLLAHGCPADAGAPLIRRTHLRAGFAVHLAHLTARRHGLAARPVGSWQQADLGAALGAPPGRDWIVHGLALGTRHADEENTT
;
A
#
# COMPACT_ATOMS: atom_id res chain seq x y z
N MET A 1 21.01 17.04 3.82
CA MET A 1 20.86 17.04 2.35
C MET A 1 19.60 16.28 2.00
N ALA A 2 18.60 16.96 1.44
CA ALA A 2 17.33 16.39 1.05
C ALA A 2 17.54 15.49 -0.18
N ALA A 3 17.26 14.19 -0.02
CA ALA A 3 17.16 13.28 -1.15
C ALA A 3 15.92 13.69 -1.95
N TRP A 4 16.15 14.37 -3.07
CA TRP A 4 15.14 14.51 -4.11
C TRP A 4 14.73 13.11 -4.53
N ALA A 5 13.49 12.74 -4.20
CA ALA A 5 12.81 11.60 -4.78
C ALA A 5 12.92 11.74 -6.30
N GLY A 6 13.63 10.81 -6.93
CA GLY A 6 13.74 10.79 -8.38
C GLY A 6 12.34 10.73 -8.98
N ALA A 7 12.05 11.63 -9.91
CA ALA A 7 10.82 11.59 -10.68
C ALA A 7 10.64 10.18 -11.28
N GLY A 8 9.74 9.40 -10.67
CA GLY A 8 9.40 8.03 -11.04
C GLY A 8 10.11 6.92 -10.27
N GLU A 9 10.45 7.15 -9.00
CA GLU A 9 10.65 6.11 -7.99
C GLU A 9 9.32 5.83 -7.26
N VAL A 10 9.02 4.56 -7.04
CA VAL A 10 7.79 4.13 -6.35
C VAL A 10 7.97 4.38 -4.85
N GLY A 11 7.09 5.18 -4.26
CA GLY A 11 7.02 5.35 -2.82
C GLY A 11 6.32 4.16 -2.15
N TRP A 12 6.70 3.88 -0.91
CA TRP A 12 6.13 2.77 -0.14
C TRP A 12 5.67 3.24 1.23
N CYS A 13 4.47 2.82 1.60
CA CYS A 13 3.97 2.92 2.97
C CYS A 13 3.13 1.70 3.31
N ALA A 14 2.85 1.51 4.60
CA ALA A 14 1.93 0.50 5.09
C ALA A 14 0.88 1.15 5.98
N ALA A 15 -0.40 0.85 5.72
CA ALA A 15 -1.47 1.08 6.67
C ALA A 15 -1.48 -0.06 7.68
N VAL A 16 -1.25 0.27 8.96
CA VAL A 16 -1.26 -0.70 10.06
C VAL A 16 -2.49 -0.45 10.94
N GLY A 17 -3.14 -1.55 11.34
CA GLY A 17 -4.30 -1.52 12.24
C GLY A 17 -3.95 -1.66 13.72
N GLY A 18 -4.96 -2.02 14.52
CA GLY A 18 -4.81 -2.41 15.92
C GLY A 18 -4.78 -1.23 16.89
N ALA A 19 -4.00 -1.35 17.98
CA ALA A 19 -4.01 -0.39 19.09
C ALA A 19 -3.42 0.99 18.74
N ARG A 20 -2.63 1.10 17.68
CA ARG A 20 -1.97 2.35 17.26
C ARG A 20 -2.03 2.53 15.74
N PRO A 21 -3.23 2.65 15.16
CA PRO A 21 -3.40 2.65 13.73
C PRO A 21 -2.70 3.85 13.08
N GLY A 22 -2.25 3.67 11.85
CA GLY A 22 -1.61 4.75 11.09
C GLY A 22 -0.93 4.28 9.82
N LEU A 23 -0.37 5.26 9.10
CA LEU A 23 0.51 5.01 7.98
C LEU A 23 1.96 5.06 8.46
N VAL A 24 2.72 4.02 8.12
CA VAL A 24 4.16 3.95 8.34
C VAL A 24 4.89 3.83 7.01
N GLU A 25 6.09 4.37 6.92
CA GLU A 25 6.95 4.32 5.75
C GLU A 25 8.37 3.89 6.16
N PRO A 26 9.19 3.34 5.26
CA PRO A 26 10.59 3.08 5.55
C PRO A 26 11.29 4.38 5.98
N ALA A 27 12.03 4.36 7.10
CA ALA A 27 12.93 5.44 7.44
C ALA A 27 14.14 5.44 6.49
N GLY A 28 14.90 6.54 6.48
CA GLY A 28 16.08 6.67 5.62
C GLY A 28 17.21 5.69 5.95
N ASP A 29 17.12 4.96 7.07
CA ASP A 29 18.02 3.86 7.42
C ASP A 29 17.66 2.54 6.72
N GLY A 30 16.51 2.46 6.04
CA GLY A 30 16.03 1.30 5.30
C GLY A 30 15.53 0.15 6.18
N THR A 31 15.62 0.24 7.50
CA THR A 31 15.30 -0.86 8.43
C THR A 31 14.20 -0.51 9.42
N SER A 32 14.06 0.75 9.78
CA SER A 32 13.10 1.19 10.80
C SER A 32 11.86 1.80 10.15
N PRO A 33 10.63 1.45 10.57
CA PRO A 33 9.45 2.16 10.13
C PRO A 33 9.34 3.52 10.84
N ARG A 34 9.06 4.58 10.07
CA ARG A 34 8.68 5.91 10.57
C ARG A 34 7.18 6.11 10.38
N ARG A 35 6.50 6.72 11.35
CA ARG A 35 5.09 7.12 11.20
C ARG A 35 4.96 8.32 10.26
N ARG A 36 4.16 8.18 9.20
CA ARG A 36 3.80 9.23 8.23
C ARG A 36 2.49 9.93 8.62
N ALA A 37 1.51 9.16 9.12
CA ALA A 37 0.22 9.68 9.56
C ALA A 37 -0.39 8.80 10.66
N SER A 38 -1.34 9.37 11.41
CA SER A 38 -2.10 8.66 12.45
C SER A 38 -3.55 8.48 12.03
N GLY A 39 -4.19 7.43 12.54
CA GLY A 39 -5.60 7.13 12.26
C GLY A 39 -5.77 5.84 11.45
N GLU A 40 -6.99 5.34 11.43
CA GLU A 40 -7.34 4.10 10.75
C GLU A 40 -7.63 4.35 9.26
N ALA A 41 -6.75 3.85 8.39
CA ALA A 41 -6.83 4.06 6.95
C ALA A 41 -7.46 2.90 6.17
N ARG A 42 -7.51 1.69 6.75
CA ARG A 42 -7.96 0.47 6.05
C ARG A 42 -9.42 0.54 5.56
N PRO A 43 -10.39 1.16 6.27
CA PRO A 43 -11.73 1.38 5.73
C PRO A 43 -11.75 2.28 4.49
N THR A 44 -10.96 3.36 4.48
CA THR A 44 -10.79 4.21 3.30
C THR A 44 -10.15 3.44 2.14
N LEU A 45 -9.12 2.64 2.43
CA LEU A 45 -8.47 1.79 1.44
C LEU A 45 -9.44 0.75 0.86
N ALA A 46 -10.32 0.16 1.67
CA ALA A 46 -11.35 -0.77 1.20
C ALA A 46 -12.32 -0.10 0.21
N ALA A 47 -12.74 1.14 0.51
CA ALA A 47 -13.58 1.92 -0.40
C ALA A 47 -12.86 2.21 -1.72
N TRP A 48 -11.62 2.70 -1.65
CA TRP A 48 -10.78 2.94 -2.83
C TRP A 48 -10.45 1.67 -3.61
N ALA A 49 -10.38 0.52 -2.95
CA ALA A 49 -10.09 -0.76 -3.58
C ALA A 49 -11.32 -1.37 -4.30
N ALA A 50 -12.14 -0.53 -4.94
CA ALA A 50 -13.40 -0.92 -5.55
C ALA A 50 -14.40 -1.59 -4.57
N GLY A 51 -14.45 -1.11 -3.32
CA GLY A 51 -15.41 -1.60 -2.32
C GLY A 51 -15.07 -2.97 -1.70
N GLN A 52 -13.82 -3.41 -1.78
CA GLN A 52 -13.35 -4.67 -1.18
C GLN A 52 -13.29 -4.58 0.35
N ALA A 53 -14.45 -4.69 1.01
CA ALA A 53 -14.63 -4.49 2.44
C ALA A 53 -13.66 -5.30 3.33
N TRP A 54 -13.28 -6.51 2.91
CA TRP A 54 -12.34 -7.38 3.63
C TRP A 54 -10.96 -6.75 3.89
N ILE A 55 -10.59 -5.70 3.14
CA ILE A 55 -9.35 -4.94 3.38
C ILE A 55 -9.38 -4.20 4.71
N ALA A 56 -10.57 -3.78 5.17
CA ALA A 56 -10.72 -3.08 6.46
C ALA A 56 -10.26 -3.95 7.64
N ASP A 57 -10.38 -5.28 7.51
CA ASP A 57 -10.06 -6.25 8.54
C ASP A 57 -8.62 -6.79 8.44
N ALA A 58 -7.89 -6.47 7.36
CA ALA A 58 -6.50 -6.91 7.20
C ALA A 58 -5.62 -6.33 8.31
N GLY A 59 -4.70 -7.12 8.87
CA GLY A 59 -3.76 -6.64 9.90
C GLY A 59 -2.89 -5.47 9.43
N ALA A 60 -2.48 -5.49 8.15
CA ALA A 60 -1.82 -4.38 7.49
C ALA A 60 -2.08 -4.38 5.97
N VAL A 61 -1.87 -3.24 5.33
CA VAL A 61 -1.90 -3.10 3.86
C VAL A 61 -0.64 -2.37 3.42
N LEU A 62 0.27 -3.07 2.74
CA LEU A 62 1.42 -2.45 2.07
C LEU A 62 0.93 -1.78 0.77
N LEU A 63 1.37 -0.54 0.54
CA LEU A 63 0.95 0.29 -0.58
C LEU A 63 2.17 0.78 -1.35
N ALA A 64 2.17 0.52 -2.64
CA ALA A 64 3.01 1.21 -3.61
C ALA A 64 2.26 2.45 -4.09
N HIS A 65 2.89 3.62 -4.03
CA HIS A 65 2.27 4.87 -4.44
C HIS A 65 3.22 5.72 -5.29
N GLY A 66 2.63 6.59 -6.11
CA GLY A 66 3.30 7.47 -7.06
C GLY A 66 2.54 7.57 -8.37
N CYS A 67 3.26 7.79 -9.46
CA CYS A 67 2.70 7.95 -10.81
C CYS A 67 1.70 9.12 -10.94
N PRO A 68 2.16 10.31 -11.34
CA PRO A 68 1.28 11.46 -11.57
C PRO A 68 0.17 11.17 -12.57
N ALA A 69 -0.96 11.86 -12.45
CA ALA A 69 -2.13 11.71 -13.31
C ALA A 69 -1.84 12.05 -14.79
N ASP A 70 -0.87 12.93 -15.03
CA ASP A 70 -0.40 13.35 -16.36
C ASP A 70 0.83 12.56 -16.84
N ALA A 71 1.18 11.46 -16.17
CA ALA A 71 2.32 10.63 -16.55
C ALA A 71 2.16 10.04 -17.96
N GLY A 72 3.21 10.15 -18.78
CA GLY A 72 3.26 9.48 -20.07
C GLY A 72 3.35 7.95 -19.94
N ALA A 73 2.94 7.24 -21.01
CA ALA A 73 2.91 5.77 -21.05
C ALA A 73 4.20 5.06 -20.58
N PRO A 74 5.42 5.53 -20.88
CA PRO A 74 6.64 4.90 -20.38
C PRO A 74 6.78 4.94 -18.85
N LEU A 75 6.40 6.05 -18.23
CA LEU A 75 6.45 6.21 -16.79
C LEU A 75 5.38 5.36 -16.11
N ILE A 76 4.15 5.36 -16.63
CA ILE A 76 3.05 4.50 -16.17
C ILE A 76 3.53 3.04 -16.16
N ARG A 77 4.01 2.54 -17.31
CA ARG A 77 4.48 1.15 -17.45
C ARG A 77 5.58 0.83 -16.44
N ARG A 78 6.60 1.69 -16.33
CA ARG A 78 7.73 1.45 -15.42
C ARG A 78 7.29 1.39 -13.96
N THR A 79 6.45 2.32 -13.54
CA THR A 79 5.94 2.41 -12.17
C THR A 79 5.11 1.18 -11.81
N HIS A 80 4.12 0.81 -12.64
CA HIS A 80 3.28 -0.35 -12.37
C HIS A 80 4.05 -1.67 -12.40
N LEU A 81 4.97 -1.88 -13.36
CA LEU A 81 5.78 -3.10 -13.41
C LEU A 81 6.66 -3.25 -12.16
N ARG A 82 7.32 -2.16 -11.73
CA ARG A 82 8.14 -2.18 -10.50
C ARG A 82 7.30 -2.47 -9.26
N ALA A 83 6.17 -1.78 -9.12
CA ALA A 83 5.27 -1.94 -7.99
C ALA A 83 4.67 -3.37 -7.94
N GLY A 84 4.21 -3.90 -9.08
CA GLY A 84 3.68 -5.26 -9.17
C GLY A 84 4.72 -6.34 -8.86
N PHE A 85 5.96 -6.19 -9.38
CA PHE A 85 7.05 -7.11 -9.07
C PHE A 85 7.42 -7.11 -7.58
N ALA A 86 7.54 -5.92 -6.98
CA ALA A 86 7.84 -5.80 -5.55
C ALA A 86 6.71 -6.36 -4.67
N VAL A 87 5.43 -6.12 -5.02
CA VAL A 87 4.28 -6.73 -4.34
C VAL A 87 4.31 -8.26 -4.44
N HIS A 88 4.71 -8.82 -5.59
CA HIS A 88 4.86 -10.26 -5.73
C HIS A 88 5.95 -10.83 -4.80
N LEU A 89 7.12 -10.18 -4.73
CA LEU A 89 8.17 -10.59 -3.79
C LEU A 89 7.74 -10.47 -2.32
N ALA A 90 7.04 -9.40 -1.97
CA ALA A 90 6.47 -9.22 -0.63
C ALA A 90 5.41 -10.28 -0.31
N HIS A 91 4.59 -10.66 -1.29
CA HIS A 91 3.62 -11.75 -1.14
C HIS A 91 4.33 -13.08 -0.86
N LEU A 92 5.34 -13.47 -1.65
CA LEU A 92 6.12 -14.68 -1.41
C LEU A 92 6.79 -14.67 -0.02
N THR A 93 7.34 -13.53 0.37
CA THR A 93 7.95 -13.34 1.69
C THR A 93 6.92 -13.54 2.81
N ALA A 94 5.75 -12.91 2.71
CA ALA A 94 4.67 -13.08 3.67
C ALA A 94 4.23 -14.55 3.79
N ARG A 95 4.05 -15.24 2.66
CA ARG A 95 3.70 -16.68 2.64
C ARG A 95 4.77 -17.55 3.29
N ARG A 96 6.06 -17.27 3.04
CA ARG A 96 7.18 -17.97 3.68
C ARG A 96 7.19 -17.77 5.20
N HIS A 97 6.69 -16.65 5.69
CA HIS A 97 6.52 -16.35 7.12
C HIS A 97 5.16 -16.81 7.69
N GLY A 98 4.37 -17.58 6.94
CA GLY A 98 3.09 -18.11 7.42
C GLY A 98 1.96 -17.07 7.47
N LEU A 99 2.13 -15.90 6.84
CA LEU A 99 1.11 -14.86 6.80
C LEU A 99 0.14 -15.06 5.63
N ALA A 100 -1.15 -14.93 5.90
CA ALA A 100 -2.15 -14.69 4.87
C ALA A 100 -1.81 -13.38 4.13
N ALA A 101 -1.82 -13.41 2.80
CA ALA A 101 -1.43 -12.28 1.98
C ALA A 101 -2.20 -12.28 0.66
N ARG A 102 -2.80 -11.15 0.30
CA ARG A 102 -3.60 -11.00 -0.92
C ARG A 102 -3.24 -9.72 -1.67
N PRO A 103 -2.72 -9.82 -2.91
CA PRO A 103 -2.46 -8.64 -3.75
C PRO A 103 -3.74 -7.88 -4.09
N VAL A 104 -3.64 -6.55 -4.17
CA VAL A 104 -4.73 -5.64 -4.55
C VAL A 104 -4.25 -4.73 -5.68
N GLY A 105 -4.93 -4.78 -6.82
CA GLY A 105 -4.61 -3.97 -8.01
C GLY A 105 -5.73 -3.03 -8.47
N SER A 106 -6.97 -3.26 -7.99
CA SER A 106 -8.14 -2.47 -8.40
C SER A 106 -8.31 -1.26 -7.48
N TRP A 107 -7.69 -0.14 -7.83
CA TRP A 107 -7.76 1.11 -7.07
C TRP A 107 -8.57 2.16 -7.84
N GLN A 108 -9.42 2.90 -7.13
CA GLN A 108 -10.30 3.94 -7.68
C GLN A 108 -10.17 5.19 -6.83
N GLN A 109 -9.91 6.34 -7.46
CA GLN A 109 -9.81 7.65 -6.76
C GLN A 109 -8.80 7.64 -5.59
N ALA A 110 -7.76 6.81 -5.69
CA ALA A 110 -6.82 6.51 -4.62
C ALA A 110 -5.61 7.47 -4.59
N ASP A 111 -5.86 8.78 -4.56
CA ASP A 111 -4.82 9.80 -4.43
C ASP A 111 -4.37 9.91 -2.96
N LEU A 112 -3.33 9.15 -2.61
CA LEU A 112 -2.79 9.11 -1.26
C LEU A 112 -2.18 10.45 -0.86
N GLY A 113 -1.53 11.14 -1.80
CA GLY A 113 -0.95 12.45 -1.56
C GLY A 113 -2.01 13.47 -1.15
N ALA A 114 -3.08 13.58 -1.94
CA ALA A 114 -4.20 14.47 -1.65
C ALA A 114 -4.85 14.16 -0.29
N ALA A 115 -5.08 12.88 0.00
CA ALA A 115 -5.65 12.46 1.29
C ALA A 115 -4.77 12.79 2.50
N LEU A 116 -3.47 13.00 2.28
CA LEU A 116 -2.51 13.44 3.30
C LEU A 116 -2.23 14.95 3.26
N GLY A 117 -3.00 15.71 2.48
CA GLY A 117 -2.91 17.17 2.39
C GLY A 117 -1.86 17.69 1.40
N ALA A 118 -1.25 16.83 0.59
CA ALA A 118 -0.37 17.26 -0.50
C ALA A 118 -1.19 17.72 -1.73
N PRO A 119 -0.59 18.41 -2.71
CA PRO A 119 -1.27 18.73 -3.96
C PRO A 119 -1.77 17.47 -4.69
N PRO A 120 -3.00 17.49 -5.22
CA PRO A 120 -3.59 16.33 -5.87
C PRO A 120 -2.90 15.99 -7.20
N GLY A 121 -3.17 14.78 -7.69
CA GLY A 121 -2.73 14.29 -8.98
C GLY A 121 -1.30 13.75 -9.00
N ARG A 122 -0.63 13.62 -7.85
CA ARG A 122 0.81 13.31 -7.78
C ARG A 122 1.16 11.95 -7.21
N ASP A 123 0.43 11.48 -6.21
CA ASP A 123 0.83 10.33 -5.40
C ASP A 123 -0.31 9.32 -5.29
N TRP A 124 -0.60 8.63 -6.40
CA TRP A 124 -1.68 7.65 -6.49
C TRP A 124 -1.23 6.29 -5.99
N ILE A 125 -2.11 5.54 -5.34
CA ILE A 125 -1.87 4.12 -5.05
C ILE A 125 -1.88 3.37 -6.39
N VAL A 126 -0.79 2.66 -6.68
CA VAL A 126 -0.61 1.92 -7.95
C VAL A 126 -0.70 0.40 -7.76
N HIS A 127 -0.39 -0.10 -6.57
CA HIS A 127 -0.51 -1.50 -6.17
C HIS A 127 -0.54 -1.62 -4.65
N GLY A 128 -1.08 -2.72 -4.13
CA GLY A 128 -0.94 -3.04 -2.71
C GLY A 128 -0.96 -4.54 -2.41
N LEU A 129 -0.66 -4.86 -1.16
CA LEU A 129 -0.69 -6.19 -0.58
C LEU A 129 -1.34 -6.12 0.79
N ALA A 130 -2.52 -6.72 0.95
CA ALA A 130 -3.13 -6.91 2.24
C ALA A 130 -2.50 -8.11 2.95
N LEU A 131 -2.23 -7.97 4.25
CA LEU A 131 -1.53 -8.93 5.10
C LEU A 131 -2.39 -9.28 6.32
N GLY A 132 -2.32 -10.53 6.76
CA GLY A 132 -3.07 -11.00 7.92
C GLY A 132 -4.58 -10.92 7.71
N THR A 133 -5.05 -11.13 6.48
CA THR A 133 -6.48 -11.27 6.18
C THR A 133 -6.98 -12.56 6.80
N ARG A 134 -7.99 -12.49 7.65
CA ARG A 134 -8.71 -13.70 8.10
C ARG A 134 -9.47 -14.25 6.90
N HIS A 135 -9.09 -15.42 6.43
CA HIS A 135 -9.92 -16.12 5.45
C HIS A 135 -11.03 -16.85 6.20
N ALA A 136 -12.24 -16.87 5.64
CA ALA A 136 -13.33 -17.72 6.15
C ALA A 136 -12.97 -19.21 6.20
N ASP A 137 -11.93 -19.64 5.48
CA ASP A 137 -11.40 -21.02 5.55
C ASP A 137 -10.61 -21.32 6.83
N GLU A 138 -10.28 -20.31 7.66
CA GLU A 138 -9.70 -20.53 9.01
C GLU A 138 -10.79 -20.81 10.07
N GLU A 139 -12.07 -20.67 9.72
CA GLU A 139 -13.21 -20.90 10.64
C GLU A 139 -13.79 -22.33 10.57
N ASN A 140 -13.35 -23.16 9.62
CA ASN A 140 -13.89 -24.51 9.40
C ASN A 140 -13.04 -25.65 9.99
N THR A 141 -12.09 -25.31 10.87
CA THR A 141 -11.33 -26.27 11.70
C THR A 141 -11.51 -25.96 13.18
N THR A 142 -12.72 -26.19 13.68
CA THR A 142 -13.00 -26.42 15.11
C THR A 142 -14.12 -27.43 15.25
#